data_AF-S2J9G7-F1
#
_entry.id   AF-S2J9G7-F1
#
_cell.length_a   1.000
_cell.length_b   1.000
_cell.length_c   1.000
_cell.angle_alpha   90.00
_cell.angle_beta   90.00
_cell.angle_gamma   90.00
#
_symmetry.space_group_name_H-M   'P 1'
#
loop_
_entity.id
_entity.type
_entity.pdbx_description
1 polymer ?
#
loop_
_entity_poly.entity_id
_entity_poly.type
_entity_poly.pdbx_seq_one_letter_code
_entity_poly.pdbx_strand_id
1 'polypeptide(L)'
;MSSSLNQQQKQDMEEEEFVILEQELQQEQEEENDMLIQETFPVQVDRLAQIIATHLQFDHLDAVISSTDKEIATEFQHHIQINVQSNNDDANYDESELMSHNANHQYAIQQQLPTLDMMDLEILKSQIFAAIQAHTEGNLPLTWDKLAEKLSRQAIESYLRSSLLQACGQPDQDTISSSCLQEHAVELATDLDKYITDGLAHVFEALDQEALPDLLQHTAEDLKGILNYFNSAFLQDGHRKFVLQVVPWNSDPTDVHSFKSRLLEMAVHPLINDGTEESHSTAFFIEYAAMARV
;
A
#
# COMPACT_ATOMS: atom_id res chain seq x y z
N MET A 1 32.77 -58.00 -46.48
CA MET A 1 32.07 -56.88 -47.15
C MET A 1 31.15 -56.08 -46.22
N SER A 2 30.86 -56.55 -45.00
CA SER A 2 29.95 -55.85 -44.06
C SER A 2 30.57 -54.72 -43.22
N SER A 3 31.89 -54.49 -43.29
CA SER A 3 32.56 -53.47 -42.48
C SER A 3 32.49 -52.07 -43.10
N SER A 4 32.49 -51.96 -44.43
CA SER A 4 32.51 -50.66 -45.12
C SER A 4 31.13 -50.01 -45.14
N LEU A 5 30.06 -50.80 -45.16
CA LEU A 5 28.69 -50.29 -45.11
C LEU A 5 28.37 -49.62 -43.76
N ASN A 6 28.93 -50.17 -42.67
CA ASN A 6 28.70 -49.69 -41.31
C ASN A 6 29.54 -48.44 -40.96
N GLN A 7 30.62 -48.19 -41.70
CA GLN A 7 31.41 -46.95 -41.60
C GLN A 7 30.77 -45.82 -42.39
N GLN A 8 30.24 -46.10 -43.59
CA GLN A 8 29.54 -45.11 -44.41
C GLN A 8 28.28 -44.57 -43.70
N GLN A 9 27.44 -45.46 -43.17
CA GLN A 9 26.24 -45.06 -42.42
C GLN A 9 26.53 -44.27 -41.15
N LYS A 10 27.72 -44.43 -40.56
CA LYS A 10 28.10 -43.69 -39.36
C LYS A 10 28.60 -42.28 -39.70
N GLN A 11 29.32 -42.14 -40.82
CA GLN A 11 29.75 -40.83 -41.32
C GLN A 11 28.58 -39.99 -41.82
N ASP A 12 27.63 -40.60 -42.54
CA ASP A 12 26.45 -39.87 -43.04
C ASP A 12 25.56 -39.35 -41.88
N MET A 13 25.50 -40.09 -40.78
CA MET A 13 24.73 -39.69 -39.58
C MET A 13 25.43 -38.59 -38.76
N GLU A 14 26.77 -38.63 -38.70
CA GLU A 14 27.58 -37.58 -38.05
C GLU A 14 27.58 -36.27 -38.87
N GLU A 15 27.51 -36.34 -40.21
CA GLU A 15 27.35 -35.16 -41.08
C GLU A 15 25.94 -34.55 -41.00
N GLU A 16 24.88 -35.37 -40.95
CA GLU A 16 23.51 -34.87 -40.75
C GLU A 16 23.32 -34.20 -39.38
N GLU A 17 23.89 -34.78 -38.32
CA GLU A 17 23.83 -34.20 -36.97
C GLU A 17 24.59 -32.86 -36.89
N PHE A 18 25.71 -32.73 -37.61
CA PHE A 18 26.46 -31.47 -37.70
C PHE A 18 25.71 -30.37 -38.45
N VAL A 19 25.01 -30.72 -39.54
CA VAL A 19 24.20 -29.76 -40.32
C VAL A 19 22.98 -29.27 -39.55
N ILE A 20 22.35 -30.14 -38.76
CA ILE A 20 21.22 -29.77 -37.88
C ILE A 20 21.70 -28.80 -36.79
N LEU A 21 22.85 -29.09 -36.15
CA LEU A 21 23.47 -28.20 -35.16
C LEU A 21 23.87 -26.84 -35.76
N GLU A 22 24.40 -26.79 -36.98
CA GLU A 22 24.68 -25.52 -37.66
C GLU A 22 23.40 -24.74 -38.01
N GLN A 23 22.31 -25.42 -38.38
CA GLN A 23 21.02 -24.78 -38.63
C GLN A 23 20.35 -24.28 -37.35
N GLU A 24 20.44 -25.02 -36.26
CA GLU A 24 19.94 -24.60 -34.93
C GLU A 24 20.74 -23.40 -34.41
N LEU A 25 22.08 -23.41 -34.55
CA LEU A 25 22.94 -22.27 -34.20
C LEU A 25 22.68 -21.04 -35.09
N GLN A 26 22.38 -21.23 -36.37
CA GLN A 26 22.00 -20.14 -37.27
C GLN A 26 20.60 -19.59 -36.96
N GLN A 27 19.64 -20.44 -36.59
CA GLN A 27 18.31 -20.00 -36.15
C GLN A 27 18.36 -19.27 -34.81
N GLU A 28 19.13 -19.76 -33.84
CA GLU A 28 19.34 -19.05 -32.56
C GLU A 28 20.04 -17.70 -32.78
N GLN A 29 21.01 -17.61 -33.71
CA GLN A 29 21.65 -16.34 -34.07
C GLN A 29 20.74 -15.40 -34.86
N GLU A 30 19.85 -15.90 -35.71
CA GLU A 30 18.86 -15.08 -36.42
C GLU A 30 17.75 -14.59 -35.48
N GLU A 31 17.30 -15.41 -34.52
CA GLU A 31 16.32 -14.99 -33.49
C GLU A 31 16.93 -14.02 -32.46
N GLU A 32 18.22 -14.15 -32.11
CA GLU A 32 18.94 -13.13 -31.31
C GLU A 32 19.15 -11.83 -32.10
N ASN A 33 19.39 -11.89 -33.41
CA ASN A 33 19.56 -10.68 -34.23
C ASN A 33 18.23 -9.96 -34.52
N ASP A 34 17.12 -10.68 -34.69
CA ASP A 34 15.80 -10.08 -34.91
C ASP A 34 15.25 -9.40 -33.63
N MET A 35 15.72 -9.81 -32.44
CA MET A 35 15.46 -9.10 -31.18
C MET A 35 16.25 -7.78 -31.02
N LEU A 36 17.26 -7.52 -31.85
CA LEU A 36 18.18 -6.38 -31.70
C LEU A 36 17.99 -5.26 -32.73
N ILE A 37 17.11 -5.41 -33.73
CA ILE A 37 16.72 -4.30 -34.62
C ILE A 37 15.40 -3.70 -34.12
N GLN A 38 15.43 -3.04 -32.97
CA GLN A 38 14.39 -2.07 -32.64
C GLN A 38 14.49 -0.94 -33.65
N GLU A 39 13.60 -0.95 -34.65
CA GLU A 39 13.44 0.19 -35.57
C GLU A 39 13.38 1.47 -34.73
N THR A 40 14.23 2.44 -35.06
CA THR A 40 14.15 3.74 -34.42
C THR A 40 12.85 4.42 -34.87
N PHE A 41 11.98 4.78 -33.93
CA PHE A 41 10.69 5.40 -34.22
C PHE A 41 10.47 6.66 -33.38
N PRO A 42 9.70 7.63 -33.91
CA PRO A 42 9.31 8.81 -33.15
C PRO A 42 8.26 8.45 -32.09
N VAL A 43 8.40 9.05 -30.92
CA VAL A 43 7.55 8.83 -29.75
C VAL A 43 6.96 10.17 -29.32
N GLN A 44 5.63 10.22 -29.16
CA GLN A 44 4.97 11.43 -28.66
C GLN A 44 5.19 11.56 -27.15
N VAL A 45 5.84 12.63 -26.71
CA VAL A 45 6.24 12.84 -25.30
C VAL A 45 5.02 12.87 -24.38
N ASP A 46 3.98 13.63 -24.74
CA ASP A 46 2.76 13.72 -23.92
C ASP A 46 2.08 12.38 -23.71
N ARG A 47 2.02 11.59 -24.78
CA ARG A 47 1.38 10.27 -24.74
C ARG A 47 2.19 9.32 -23.88
N LEU A 48 3.51 9.34 -24.00
CA LEU A 48 4.40 8.52 -23.17
C LEU A 48 4.25 8.89 -21.68
N ALA A 49 4.33 10.19 -21.36
CA ALA A 49 4.18 10.67 -19.99
C ALA A 49 2.82 10.29 -19.39
N GLN A 50 1.73 10.43 -20.16
CA GLN A 50 0.39 10.04 -19.71
C GLN A 50 0.28 8.54 -19.42
N ILE A 51 0.82 7.68 -20.30
CA ILE A 51 0.76 6.23 -20.12
C ILE A 51 1.53 5.81 -18.87
N ILE A 52 2.79 6.27 -18.72
CA ILE A 52 3.63 5.94 -17.57
C ILE A 52 2.99 6.44 -16.27
N ALA A 53 2.54 7.71 -16.23
CA ALA A 53 1.91 8.25 -15.04
C ALA A 53 0.62 7.50 -14.66
N THR A 54 -0.14 7.04 -15.65
CA THR A 54 -1.35 6.23 -15.43
C THR A 54 -0.99 4.87 -14.83
N HIS A 55 0.05 4.20 -15.35
CA HIS A 55 0.54 2.94 -14.79
C HIS A 55 1.00 3.11 -13.34
N LEU A 56 1.83 4.13 -13.07
CA LEU A 56 2.30 4.42 -11.71
C LEU A 56 1.16 4.70 -10.74
N GLN A 57 0.14 5.45 -11.16
CA GLN A 57 -1.01 5.73 -10.32
C GLN A 57 -1.76 4.44 -9.93
N PHE A 58 -2.16 3.64 -10.92
CA PHE A 58 -3.10 2.55 -10.68
C PHE A 58 -2.44 1.25 -10.22
N ASP A 59 -1.25 0.94 -10.72
CA ASP A 59 -0.59 -0.34 -10.41
C ASP A 59 0.31 -0.25 -9.17
N HIS A 60 0.78 0.96 -8.83
CA HIS A 60 1.71 1.17 -7.73
C HIS A 60 1.16 2.06 -6.62
N LEU A 61 0.84 3.32 -6.91
CA LEU A 61 0.46 4.30 -5.88
C LEU A 61 -0.86 3.93 -5.20
N ASP A 62 -1.88 3.48 -5.92
CA ASP A 62 -3.15 3.04 -5.33
C ASP A 62 -2.96 1.87 -4.35
N ALA A 63 -2.04 0.95 -4.64
CA ALA A 63 -1.69 -0.14 -3.74
C ALA A 63 -0.97 0.36 -2.48
N VAL A 64 -0.05 1.31 -2.63
CA VAL A 64 0.64 1.98 -1.51
C VAL A 64 -0.37 2.71 -0.61
N ILE A 65 -1.30 3.46 -1.20
CA ILE A 65 -2.36 4.19 -0.48
C ILE A 65 -3.22 3.20 0.33
N SER A 66 -3.75 2.17 -0.34
CA SER A 66 -4.61 1.18 0.34
C SER A 66 -3.89 0.44 1.46
N SER A 67 -2.60 0.14 1.28
CA SER A 67 -1.79 -0.53 2.30
C SER A 67 -1.50 0.40 3.48
N THR A 68 -1.21 1.67 3.19
CA THR A 68 -0.99 2.72 4.19
C THR A 68 -2.25 2.95 5.03
N ASP A 69 -3.42 3.05 4.40
CA ASP A 69 -4.69 3.28 5.10
C ASP A 69 -5.00 2.17 6.11
N LYS A 70 -4.76 0.91 5.72
CA LYS A 70 -4.95 -0.26 6.59
C LYS A 70 -3.99 -0.27 7.77
N GLU A 71 -2.73 0.07 7.53
CA GLU A 71 -1.71 0.12 8.57
C GLU A 71 -2.02 1.25 9.56
N ILE A 72 -2.42 2.43 9.08
CA ILE A 72 -2.87 3.54 9.93
C ILE A 72 -4.09 3.15 10.74
N ALA A 73 -5.11 2.54 10.13
CA ALA A 73 -6.33 2.14 10.84
C ALA A 73 -6.03 1.12 11.95
N THR A 74 -5.08 0.20 11.69
CA THR A 74 -4.61 -0.77 12.69
C THR A 74 -3.88 -0.06 13.84
N GLU A 75 -2.98 0.88 13.52
CA GLU A 75 -2.22 1.59 14.55
C GLU A 75 -3.11 2.52 15.39
N PHE A 76 -4.13 3.15 14.79
CA PHE A 76 -5.14 3.93 15.50
C PHE A 76 -5.84 3.15 16.62
N GLN A 77 -6.08 1.84 16.41
CA GLN A 77 -6.69 0.99 17.44
C GLN A 77 -5.76 0.78 18.64
N HIS A 78 -4.44 0.78 18.45
CA HIS A 78 -3.47 0.69 19.54
C HIS A 78 -3.43 1.97 20.39
N HIS A 79 -3.70 3.13 19.77
CA HIS A 79 -3.73 4.42 20.46
C HIS A 79 -5.01 4.69 21.24
N ILE A 80 -6.11 3.96 20.97
CA ILE A 80 -7.41 4.16 21.61
C ILE A 80 -7.78 2.93 22.44
N GLN A 81 -7.86 3.10 23.76
CA GLN A 81 -8.24 2.03 24.69
C GLN A 81 -9.52 2.40 25.44
N ILE A 82 -10.52 1.54 25.37
CA ILE A 82 -11.78 1.69 26.10
C ILE A 82 -11.84 0.60 27.15
N ASN A 83 -11.79 1.00 28.43
CA ASN A 83 -11.81 0.12 29.58
C ASN A 83 -13.10 0.31 30.38
N VAL A 84 -13.63 -0.78 30.94
CA VAL A 84 -14.75 -0.73 31.90
C VAL A 84 -14.17 -0.79 33.31
N GLN A 85 -14.33 0.27 34.09
CA GLN A 85 -13.94 0.29 35.50
C GLN A 85 -15.16 -0.03 36.36
N SER A 86 -15.01 -0.99 37.27
CA SER A 86 -15.97 -1.20 38.35
C SER A 86 -15.52 -0.46 39.61
N ASN A 87 -16.41 0.30 40.25
CA ASN A 87 -16.13 0.91 41.55
C ASN A 87 -16.16 -0.20 42.63
N ASN A 88 -15.01 -0.82 42.89
CA ASN A 88 -14.84 -1.83 43.94
C ASN A 88 -14.63 -1.18 45.33
N ASP A 89 -15.50 -0.24 45.73
CA ASP A 89 -15.66 0.10 47.16
C ASP A 89 -16.71 -0.81 47.85
N ASP A 90 -17.44 -1.63 47.08
CA ASP A 90 -18.39 -2.65 47.59
C ASP A 90 -17.91 -4.09 47.31
N ALA A 91 -16.61 -4.35 47.38
CA ALA A 91 -16.05 -5.71 47.32
C ALA A 91 -16.27 -6.47 48.65
N ASN A 92 -17.53 -6.62 49.05
CA ASN A 92 -17.95 -7.57 50.07
C ASN A 92 -19.36 -8.12 49.77
N TYR A 93 -19.63 -8.45 48.50
CA TYR A 93 -20.71 -9.34 48.14
C TYR A 93 -20.14 -10.71 47.80
N ASP A 94 -20.48 -11.62 48.70
CA ASP A 94 -20.18 -13.03 48.76
C ASP A 94 -20.51 -13.74 47.44
N GLU A 95 -19.54 -14.50 46.94
CA GLU A 95 -19.60 -15.30 45.70
C GLU A 95 -20.43 -16.59 45.94
N SER A 96 -21.61 -16.47 46.55
CA SER A 96 -22.38 -17.61 47.08
C SER A 96 -23.88 -17.59 46.74
N GLU A 97 -24.30 -16.89 45.68
CA GLU A 97 -25.72 -16.88 45.25
C GLU A 97 -25.98 -17.44 43.85
N LEU A 98 -25.09 -18.27 43.31
CA LEU A 98 -25.32 -18.96 42.02
C LEU A 98 -25.90 -20.38 42.14
N MET A 99 -26.31 -20.83 43.34
CA MET A 99 -27.07 -22.09 43.50
C MET A 99 -28.15 -22.02 44.58
N SER A 100 -29.29 -21.40 44.29
CA SER A 100 -30.55 -21.76 44.96
C SER A 100 -31.78 -21.41 44.11
N HIS A 101 -32.03 -22.20 43.08
CA HIS A 101 -33.36 -22.29 42.49
C HIS A 101 -34.16 -23.38 43.21
N ASN A 102 -34.94 -23.00 44.22
CA ASN A 102 -36.23 -23.65 44.42
C ASN A 102 -37.24 -22.80 45.21
N ALA A 103 -38.46 -22.81 44.67
CA ALA A 103 -39.74 -22.43 45.28
C ALA A 103 -40.04 -20.94 45.52
N ASN A 104 -40.76 -20.38 44.55
CA ASN A 104 -42.04 -19.66 44.68
C ASN A 104 -42.08 -18.32 43.96
N HIS A 105 -42.81 -18.33 42.83
CA HIS A 105 -43.42 -17.16 42.23
C HIS A 105 -44.32 -16.46 43.25
N GLN A 106 -44.23 -15.12 43.35
CA GLN A 106 -45.41 -14.23 43.30
C GLN A 106 -45.00 -12.75 43.27
N TYR A 107 -45.26 -12.11 42.12
CA TYR A 107 -45.50 -10.68 41.90
C TYR A 107 -44.50 -9.66 42.46
N ALA A 108 -43.47 -9.37 41.67
CA ALA A 108 -42.95 -8.01 41.55
C ALA A 108 -42.54 -7.79 40.09
N ILE A 109 -43.42 -7.16 39.31
CA ILE A 109 -43.02 -6.48 38.07
C ILE A 109 -42.23 -5.24 38.54
N GLN A 110 -40.97 -5.44 38.90
CA GLN A 110 -40.00 -4.36 38.91
C GLN A 110 -39.54 -4.21 37.47
N GLN A 111 -39.76 -3.02 36.92
CA GLN A 111 -39.03 -2.50 35.79
C GLN A 111 -37.54 -2.46 36.18
N GLN A 112 -36.86 -3.61 36.14
CA GLN A 112 -35.41 -3.60 36.07
C GLN A 112 -35.10 -3.14 34.66
N LEU A 113 -34.59 -1.91 34.54
CA LEU A 113 -33.83 -1.53 33.36
C LEU A 113 -32.86 -2.67 33.06
N PRO A 114 -32.68 -3.05 31.78
CA PRO A 114 -31.74 -4.10 31.44
C PRO A 114 -30.37 -3.66 31.96
N THR A 115 -29.89 -4.31 33.02
CA THR A 115 -28.52 -4.14 33.46
C THR A 115 -27.67 -4.63 32.30
N LEU A 116 -26.94 -3.72 31.63
CA LEU A 116 -26.12 -4.08 30.48
C LEU A 116 -25.26 -5.30 30.86
N ASP A 117 -25.49 -6.42 30.17
CA ASP A 117 -24.72 -7.63 30.38
C ASP A 117 -23.29 -7.39 29.90
N MET A 118 -22.32 -8.18 30.37
CA MET A 118 -20.92 -8.11 29.89
C MET A 118 -20.86 -8.30 28.36
N MET A 119 -21.78 -9.09 27.81
CA MET A 119 -21.94 -9.26 26.36
C MET A 119 -22.31 -7.95 25.66
N ASP A 120 -23.25 -7.17 26.20
CA ASP A 120 -23.67 -5.89 25.61
C ASP A 120 -22.55 -4.85 25.65
N LEU A 121 -21.71 -4.89 26.69
CA LEU A 121 -20.53 -4.02 26.81
C LEU A 121 -19.47 -4.36 25.77
N GLU A 122 -19.20 -5.65 25.53
CA GLU A 122 -18.28 -6.09 24.48
C GLU A 122 -18.83 -5.80 23.07
N ILE A 123 -20.14 -5.94 22.85
CA ILE A 123 -20.78 -5.53 21.60
C ILE A 123 -20.61 -4.03 21.39
N LEU A 124 -20.91 -3.20 22.39
CA LEU A 124 -20.76 -1.75 22.29
C LEU A 124 -19.30 -1.36 22.02
N LYS A 125 -18.35 -1.98 22.71
CA LYS A 125 -16.92 -1.79 22.45
C LYS A 125 -16.56 -2.15 21.01
N SER A 126 -17.03 -3.30 20.52
CA SER A 126 -16.78 -3.72 19.13
C SER A 126 -17.37 -2.75 18.10
N GLN A 127 -18.57 -2.21 18.35
CA GLN A 127 -19.23 -1.24 17.48
C GLN A 127 -18.49 0.10 17.48
N ILE A 128 -17.96 0.53 18.63
CA ILE A 128 -17.15 1.74 18.72
C ILE A 128 -15.85 1.56 17.93
N PHE A 129 -15.15 0.44 18.06
CA PHE A 129 -13.94 0.19 17.27
C PHE A 129 -14.22 0.10 15.77
N ALA A 130 -15.31 -0.54 15.36
CA ALA A 130 -15.73 -0.55 13.96
C ALA A 130 -16.04 0.86 13.43
N ALA A 131 -16.65 1.72 14.25
CA ALA A 131 -16.93 3.11 13.89
C ALA A 131 -15.65 3.94 13.78
N ILE A 132 -14.68 3.76 14.68
CA ILE A 132 -13.36 4.41 14.61
C ILE A 132 -12.66 4.02 13.32
N GLN A 133 -12.61 2.72 13.02
CA GLN A 133 -12.00 2.23 11.80
C GLN A 133 -12.64 2.85 10.55
N ALA A 134 -13.97 2.82 10.46
CA ALA A 134 -14.70 3.42 9.33
C ALA A 134 -14.49 4.94 9.22
N HIS A 135 -14.39 5.65 10.35
CA HIS A 135 -14.12 7.09 10.38
C HIS A 135 -12.70 7.39 9.88
N THR A 136 -11.71 6.65 10.36
CA THR A 136 -10.31 6.78 9.93
C THR A 136 -10.19 6.46 8.44
N GLU A 137 -10.69 5.30 7.99
CA GLU A 137 -10.67 4.91 6.57
C GLU A 137 -11.42 5.90 5.65
N GLY A 138 -12.44 6.60 6.17
CA GLY A 138 -13.15 7.63 5.40
C GLY A 138 -12.39 8.96 5.26
N ASN A 139 -11.58 9.32 6.25
CA ASN A 139 -10.85 10.60 6.27
C ASN A 139 -9.45 10.53 5.66
N LEU A 140 -8.82 9.36 5.67
CA LEU A 140 -7.46 9.18 5.15
C LEU A 140 -7.34 9.48 3.65
N PRO A 141 -8.26 9.05 2.75
CA PRO A 141 -8.17 9.39 1.33
C PRO A 141 -8.16 10.90 1.08
N LEU A 142 -8.99 11.66 1.82
CA LEU A 142 -9.06 13.12 1.70
C LEU A 142 -7.81 13.81 2.24
N THR A 143 -7.16 13.20 3.23
CA THR A 143 -5.89 13.68 3.77
C THR A 143 -4.76 13.39 2.79
N TRP A 144 -4.75 12.18 2.22
CA TRP A 144 -3.81 11.79 1.17
C TRP A 144 -3.86 12.73 -0.02
N ASP A 145 -5.06 13.01 -0.57
CA ASP A 145 -5.22 13.89 -1.73
C ASP A 145 -4.60 15.28 -1.51
N LYS A 146 -4.60 15.78 -0.26
CA LYS A 146 -3.98 17.06 0.09
C LYS A 146 -2.47 16.97 0.23
N LEU A 147 -1.96 15.92 0.87
CA LEU A 147 -0.54 15.76 1.16
C LEU A 147 0.25 15.30 -0.08
N ALA A 148 -0.36 14.45 -0.91
CA ALA A 148 0.24 13.80 -2.05
C ALA A 148 -0.04 14.52 -3.38
N GLU A 149 -0.34 15.83 -3.37
CA GLU A 149 -0.57 16.62 -4.59
C GLU A 149 0.58 16.47 -5.61
N LYS A 150 1.83 16.40 -5.11
CA LYS A 150 3.03 16.17 -5.93
C LYS A 150 3.16 14.75 -6.49
N LEU A 151 2.44 13.79 -5.94
CA LEU A 151 2.34 12.43 -6.46
C LEU A 151 1.05 12.22 -7.27
N SER A 152 0.26 13.28 -7.49
CA SER A 152 -0.88 13.19 -8.38
C SER A 152 -0.44 12.82 -9.79
N ARG A 153 -1.30 12.11 -10.52
CA ARG A 153 -1.05 11.76 -11.92
C ARG A 153 -0.60 12.98 -12.74
N GLN A 154 -1.23 14.14 -12.56
CA GLN A 154 -0.89 15.38 -13.27
C GLN A 154 0.53 15.88 -12.94
N ALA A 155 0.95 15.77 -11.67
CA ALA A 155 2.30 16.15 -11.27
C ALA A 155 3.35 15.21 -11.86
N ILE A 156 3.09 13.89 -11.85
CA ILE A 156 3.96 12.87 -12.45
C ILE A 156 4.04 13.05 -13.97
N GLU A 157 2.91 13.28 -14.65
CA GLU A 157 2.86 13.59 -16.09
C GLU A 157 3.75 14.80 -16.42
N SER A 158 3.61 15.89 -15.65
CA SER A 158 4.39 17.10 -15.85
C SER A 158 5.89 16.88 -15.58
N TYR A 159 6.22 16.10 -14.55
CA TYR A 159 7.60 15.74 -14.24
C TYR A 159 8.23 14.93 -15.37
N LEU A 160 7.57 13.85 -15.80
CA LEU A 160 8.01 13.00 -16.89
C LEU A 160 8.19 13.78 -18.19
N ARG A 161 7.23 14.62 -18.56
CA ARG A 161 7.36 15.48 -19.76
C ARG A 161 8.63 16.33 -19.69
N SER A 162 8.90 16.94 -18.54
CA SER A 162 10.11 17.76 -18.33
C SER A 162 11.38 16.91 -18.46
N SER A 163 11.45 15.76 -17.78
CA SER A 163 12.61 14.88 -17.79
C SER A 163 12.89 14.30 -19.17
N LEU A 164 11.84 13.87 -19.89
CA LEU A 164 11.93 13.35 -21.25
C LEU A 164 12.43 14.40 -22.25
N LEU A 165 11.92 15.63 -22.18
CA LEU A 165 12.38 16.72 -23.03
C LEU A 165 13.79 17.20 -22.66
N GLN A 166 14.17 17.12 -21.39
CA GLN A 166 15.52 17.47 -20.96
C GLN A 166 16.55 16.45 -21.45
N ALA A 167 16.23 15.16 -21.39
CA ALA A 167 17.12 14.08 -21.83
C ALA A 167 17.18 13.95 -23.37
N CYS A 168 16.01 13.97 -24.02
CA CYS A 168 15.89 13.60 -25.44
C CYS A 168 15.25 14.67 -26.33
N GLY A 169 14.78 15.78 -25.77
CA GLY A 169 14.03 16.79 -26.50
C GLY A 169 14.91 17.61 -27.43
N GLN A 170 14.33 18.00 -28.56
CA GLN A 170 14.86 19.04 -29.42
C GLN A 170 14.04 20.33 -29.26
N PRO A 171 14.63 21.51 -29.51
CA PRO A 171 13.87 22.77 -29.49
C PRO A 171 12.66 22.67 -30.43
N ASP A 172 11.48 23.03 -29.92
CA ASP A 172 10.21 23.09 -30.66
C ASP A 172 9.66 21.75 -31.19
N GLN A 173 10.06 20.62 -30.62
CA GLN A 173 9.49 19.29 -30.93
C GLN A 173 8.93 18.58 -29.69
N ASP A 174 7.69 18.12 -29.79
CA ASP A 174 7.03 17.28 -28.78
C ASP A 174 7.25 15.77 -29.03
N THR A 175 8.20 15.43 -29.90
CA THR A 175 8.55 14.06 -30.27
C THR A 175 10.00 13.76 -29.96
N ILE A 176 10.27 12.56 -29.45
CA ILE A 176 11.62 12.06 -29.16
C ILE A 176 11.88 10.74 -29.90
N SER A 177 13.15 10.38 -30.05
CA SER A 177 13.55 9.11 -30.68
C SER A 177 13.50 7.96 -29.67
N SER A 178 12.98 6.79 -30.07
CA SER A 178 13.07 5.57 -29.26
C SER A 178 14.51 5.16 -28.94
N SER A 179 15.47 5.46 -29.82
CA SER A 179 16.90 5.21 -29.57
C SER A 179 17.44 6.07 -28.43
N CYS A 180 17.03 7.34 -28.34
CA CYS A 180 17.45 8.22 -27.25
C CYS A 180 16.87 7.78 -25.91
N LEU A 181 15.60 7.34 -25.92
CA LEU A 181 14.98 6.75 -24.73
C LEU A 181 15.74 5.54 -24.24
N GLN A 182 16.22 4.69 -25.14
CA GLN A 182 17.03 3.52 -24.79
C GLN A 182 18.35 3.92 -24.12
N GLU A 183 19.03 4.94 -24.65
CA GLU A 183 20.30 5.45 -24.12
C GLU A 183 20.14 6.09 -22.72
N HIS A 184 19.01 6.76 -22.46
CA HIS A 184 18.75 7.45 -21.19
C HIS A 184 17.80 6.70 -20.23
N ALA A 185 17.38 5.47 -20.56
CA ALA A 185 16.33 4.76 -19.82
C ALA A 185 16.68 4.58 -18.33
N VAL A 186 17.93 4.23 -18.02
CA VAL A 186 18.39 4.00 -16.64
C VAL A 186 18.41 5.29 -15.83
N GLU A 187 18.87 6.40 -16.43
CA GLU A 187 18.87 7.72 -15.78
C GLU A 187 17.43 8.19 -15.52
N LEU A 188 16.55 8.07 -16.52
CA LEU A 188 15.14 8.41 -16.41
C LEU A 188 14.41 7.56 -15.36
N ALA A 189 14.70 6.26 -15.28
CA ALA A 189 14.15 5.37 -14.26
C ALA A 189 14.61 5.80 -12.86
N THR A 190 15.92 6.01 -12.68
CA THR A 190 16.49 6.43 -11.40
C THR A 190 15.91 7.76 -10.92
N ASP A 191 15.75 8.72 -11.82
CA ASP A 191 15.19 10.03 -11.52
C ASP A 191 13.69 9.96 -11.19
N LEU A 192 12.95 9.08 -11.84
CA LEU A 192 11.54 8.83 -11.56
C LEU A 192 11.36 8.15 -10.19
N ASP A 193 12.17 7.13 -9.90
CA ASP A 193 12.15 6.39 -8.64
C ASP A 193 12.47 7.32 -7.48
N LYS A 194 13.49 8.16 -7.65
CA LYS A 194 13.85 9.19 -6.69
C LYS A 194 12.69 10.16 -6.47
N TYR A 195 12.07 10.65 -7.54
CA TYR A 195 10.93 11.58 -7.43
C TYR A 195 9.77 10.99 -6.63
N ILE A 196 9.40 9.74 -6.92
CA ILE A 196 8.32 9.04 -6.21
C ILE A 196 8.71 8.77 -4.75
N THR A 197 9.92 8.27 -4.52
CA THR A 197 10.40 7.92 -3.17
C THR A 197 10.52 9.16 -2.27
N ASP A 198 11.10 10.25 -2.78
CA ASP A 198 11.22 11.52 -2.06
C ASP A 198 9.83 12.11 -1.78
N GLY A 199 8.90 12.00 -2.73
CA GLY A 199 7.51 12.40 -2.57
C GLY A 199 6.80 11.60 -1.48
N LEU A 200 6.91 10.27 -1.50
CA LEU A 200 6.31 9.39 -0.50
C LEU A 200 6.89 9.65 0.89
N ALA A 201 8.22 9.82 0.99
CA ALA A 201 8.86 10.17 2.26
C ALA A 201 8.35 11.48 2.85
N HIS A 202 8.06 12.47 2.00
CA HIS A 202 7.47 13.73 2.43
C HIS A 202 6.01 13.56 2.89
N VAL A 203 5.20 12.80 2.15
CA VAL A 203 3.81 12.52 2.50
C VAL A 203 3.72 11.76 3.82
N PHE A 204 4.52 10.72 4.00
CA PHE A 204 4.52 9.94 5.23
C PHE A 204 5.04 10.73 6.44
N GLU A 205 6.01 11.64 6.24
CA GLU A 205 6.41 12.58 7.30
C GLU A 205 5.25 13.48 7.74
N ALA A 206 4.53 14.07 6.78
CA ALA A 206 3.41 14.95 7.06
C ALA A 206 2.21 14.21 7.70
N LEU A 207 1.96 12.96 7.27
CA LEU A 207 1.00 12.08 7.93
C LEU A 207 1.39 11.86 9.41
N ASP A 208 2.62 11.42 9.64
CA ASP A 208 3.10 11.02 10.97
C ASP A 208 3.20 12.19 11.97
N GLN A 209 3.59 13.38 11.49
CA GLN A 209 3.81 14.54 12.37
C GLN A 209 2.60 15.45 12.54
N GLU A 210 1.71 15.51 11.55
CA GLU A 210 0.62 16.49 11.53
C GLU A 210 -0.75 15.82 11.48
N ALA A 211 -1.02 15.03 10.45
CA ALA A 211 -2.38 14.58 10.18
C ALA A 211 -2.87 13.48 11.14
N LEU A 212 -2.04 12.48 11.44
CA LEU A 212 -2.42 11.36 12.31
C LEU A 212 -2.60 11.79 13.78
N PRO A 213 -1.72 12.63 14.35
CA PRO A 213 -1.96 13.21 15.66
C PRO A 213 -3.27 14.02 15.75
N ASP A 214 -3.57 14.84 14.74
CA ASP A 214 -4.80 15.66 14.71
C ASP A 214 -6.06 14.78 14.57
N LEU A 215 -6.02 13.78 13.69
CA LEU A 215 -7.11 12.82 13.52
C LEU A 215 -7.36 12.00 14.79
N LEU A 216 -6.29 11.59 15.49
CA LEU A 216 -6.40 10.87 16.77
C LEU A 216 -7.04 11.76 17.84
N GLN A 217 -6.64 13.03 17.92
CA GLN A 217 -7.18 13.97 18.90
C GLN A 217 -8.68 14.22 18.67
N HIS A 218 -9.09 14.50 17.43
CA HIS A 218 -10.51 14.69 17.10
C HIS A 218 -11.33 13.42 17.36
N THR A 219 -10.82 12.25 16.96
CA THR A 219 -11.47 10.96 17.23
C THR A 219 -11.64 10.72 18.74
N ALA A 220 -10.62 11.03 19.53
CA ALA A 220 -10.67 10.90 20.98
C ALA A 220 -11.73 11.82 21.63
N GLU A 221 -11.87 13.05 21.14
CA GLU A 221 -12.87 14.00 21.61
C GLU A 221 -14.30 13.51 21.32
N ASP A 222 -14.53 13.03 20.10
CA ASP A 222 -15.81 12.46 19.69
C ASP A 222 -16.17 11.22 20.54
N LEU A 223 -15.22 10.31 20.73
CA LEU A 223 -15.39 9.12 21.56
C LEU A 223 -15.69 9.47 23.02
N LYS A 224 -15.02 10.47 23.57
CA LYS A 224 -15.30 10.95 24.94
C LYS A 224 -16.74 11.45 25.06
N GLY A 225 -17.25 12.16 24.05
CA GLY A 225 -18.65 12.58 23.99
C GLY A 225 -19.62 11.39 24.02
N ILE A 226 -19.37 10.39 23.19
CA ILE A 226 -20.17 9.16 23.12
C ILE A 226 -20.15 8.41 24.45
N LEU A 227 -18.97 8.16 25.01
CA LEU A 227 -18.83 7.42 26.27
C LEU A 227 -19.46 8.16 27.45
N ASN A 228 -19.39 9.48 27.50
CA ASN A 228 -20.10 10.28 28.52
C ASN A 228 -21.62 10.12 28.42
N TYR A 229 -22.16 10.11 27.20
CA TYR A 229 -23.58 9.82 26.98
C TYR A 229 -23.93 8.42 27.48
N PHE A 230 -23.18 7.38 27.12
CA PHE A 230 -23.46 6.02 27.57
C PHE A 230 -23.36 5.87 29.09
N ASN A 231 -22.32 6.43 29.69
CA ASN A 231 -22.13 6.44 31.15
C ASN A 231 -23.32 7.11 31.86
N SER A 232 -23.81 8.23 31.33
CA SER A 232 -24.93 8.96 31.93
C SER A 232 -26.31 8.38 31.61
N ALA A 233 -26.49 7.71 30.47
CA ALA A 233 -27.80 7.19 30.05
C ALA A 233 -28.06 5.75 30.54
N PHE A 234 -27.02 4.92 30.60
CA PHE A 234 -27.17 3.47 30.85
C PHE A 234 -26.42 2.96 32.08
N LEU A 235 -25.44 3.72 32.61
CA LEU A 235 -24.60 3.29 33.74
C LEU A 235 -24.71 4.22 34.95
N GLN A 236 -25.91 4.76 35.19
CA GLN A 236 -26.20 5.71 36.28
C GLN A 236 -25.95 5.13 37.67
N ASP A 237 -26.03 3.81 37.81
CA ASP A 237 -25.91 3.09 39.09
C ASP A 237 -24.49 3.13 39.66
N GLY A 238 -23.51 3.69 38.93
CA GLY A 238 -22.17 3.99 39.43
C GLY A 238 -21.25 2.77 39.65
N HIS A 239 -21.76 1.56 39.44
CA HIS A 239 -20.99 0.32 39.60
C HIS A 239 -20.02 0.06 38.45
N ARG A 240 -20.30 0.57 37.24
CA ARG A 240 -19.47 0.38 36.05
C ARG A 240 -19.42 1.69 35.25
N LYS A 241 -18.27 2.05 34.69
CA LYS A 241 -18.13 3.19 33.78
C LYS A 241 -17.14 2.87 32.66
N PHE A 242 -17.42 3.35 31.46
CA PHE A 242 -16.44 3.38 30.39
C PHE A 242 -15.44 4.51 30.62
N VAL A 243 -14.16 4.18 30.51
CA VAL A 243 -13.05 5.13 30.57
C VAL A 243 -12.26 5.02 29.29
N LEU A 244 -12.14 6.15 28.61
CA LEU A 244 -11.26 6.31 27.46
C LEU A 244 -9.84 6.58 27.95
N GLN A 245 -8.89 5.81 27.44
CA GLN A 245 -7.47 6.05 27.56
C GLN A 245 -6.91 6.22 26.14
N VAL A 246 -6.26 7.37 25.90
CA VAL A 246 -5.64 7.68 24.61
C VAL A 246 -4.14 7.74 24.82
N VAL A 247 -3.42 6.91 24.08
CA VAL A 247 -1.96 6.94 24.03
C VAL A 247 -1.56 7.95 22.95
N PRO A 248 -0.74 8.97 23.23
CA PRO A 248 -0.29 9.91 22.20
C PRO A 248 0.39 9.20 21.02
N TRP A 249 0.20 9.72 19.81
CA TRP A 249 0.79 9.14 18.58
C TRP A 249 2.31 8.93 18.71
N ASN A 250 3.05 9.99 19.06
CA ASN A 250 4.51 9.96 19.25
C ASN A 250 4.90 9.86 20.73
N SER A 251 4.53 8.76 21.39
CA SER A 251 4.76 8.57 22.83
C SER A 251 6.21 8.28 23.23
N ASP A 252 7.02 7.71 22.32
CA ASP A 252 8.42 7.35 22.59
C ASP A 252 9.38 8.15 21.68
N PRO A 253 10.10 9.15 22.23
CA PRO A 253 11.08 9.94 21.47
C PRO A 253 12.35 9.15 21.09
N THR A 254 12.49 7.89 21.54
CA THR A 254 13.60 6.99 21.19
C THR A 254 13.23 5.92 20.18
N ASP A 255 11.96 5.81 19.80
CA ASP A 255 11.51 4.93 18.72
C ASP A 255 11.80 5.58 17.36
N VAL A 256 13.09 5.56 17.01
CA VAL A 256 13.64 6.06 15.74
C VAL A 256 13.21 5.17 14.56
N HIS A 257 12.56 4.04 14.81
CA HIS A 257 11.79 3.28 13.83
C HIS A 257 10.36 3.84 13.75
N SER A 258 10.27 5.15 13.48
CA SER A 258 9.03 5.91 13.28
C SER A 258 8.06 5.13 12.38
N PHE A 259 6.77 5.22 12.67
CA PHE A 259 5.70 4.67 11.84
C PHE A 259 5.90 4.98 10.34
N LYS A 260 6.42 6.17 10.03
CA LYS A 260 6.94 6.55 8.70
C LYS A 260 7.90 5.54 8.05
N SER A 261 8.91 5.05 8.77
CA SER A 261 9.91 4.12 8.25
C SER A 261 9.27 2.79 7.84
N ARG A 262 8.27 2.33 8.62
CA ARG A 262 7.48 1.14 8.28
C ARG A 262 6.66 1.37 7.01
N LEU A 263 6.01 2.52 6.88
CA LEU A 263 5.27 2.89 5.68
C LEU A 263 6.18 2.98 4.45
N LEU A 264 7.39 3.53 4.59
CA LEU A 264 8.38 3.58 3.53
C LEU A 264 8.84 2.19 3.08
N GLU A 265 9.16 1.29 4.02
CA GLU A 265 9.54 -0.09 3.70
C GLU A 265 8.43 -0.83 2.93
N MET A 266 7.17 -0.60 3.31
CA MET A 266 6.01 -1.15 2.59
C MET A 266 5.84 -0.56 1.19
N ALA A 267 6.12 0.73 1.03
CA ALA A 267 5.89 1.45 -0.21
C ALA A 267 6.98 1.25 -1.28
N VAL A 268 8.21 0.91 -0.89
CA VAL A 268 9.34 0.72 -1.81
C VAL A 268 9.36 -0.69 -2.42
N HIS A 269 8.79 -1.68 -1.73
CA HIS A 269 8.77 -3.08 -2.18
C HIS A 269 8.01 -3.37 -3.51
N PRO A 270 6.95 -2.63 -3.89
CA PRO A 270 6.22 -2.83 -5.14
C PRO A 270 6.81 -2.07 -6.34
N LEU A 271 7.57 -0.99 -6.10
CA LEU A 271 7.83 0.00 -7.13
C LEU A 271 8.81 -0.51 -8.18
N ILE A 272 10.03 -0.92 -7.80
CA ILE A 272 11.06 -1.34 -8.77
C ILE A 272 12.08 -2.23 -8.04
N ASN A 273 12.06 -3.56 -8.18
CA ASN A 273 13.27 -4.41 -8.28
C ASN A 273 13.02 -5.92 -8.10
N ASP A 274 13.36 -6.69 -9.15
CA ASP A 274 13.85 -8.08 -9.03
C ASP A 274 15.31 -8.16 -9.54
N GLY A 275 16.18 -7.25 -9.08
CA GLY A 275 17.64 -7.43 -9.13
C GLY A 275 18.36 -7.42 -10.49
N THR A 276 17.67 -7.19 -11.62
CA THR A 276 18.25 -7.12 -12.97
C THR A 276 18.10 -5.71 -13.59
N GLU A 277 18.84 -4.74 -13.05
CA GLU A 277 18.55 -3.28 -13.13
C GLU A 277 18.60 -2.63 -14.54
N GLU A 278 19.54 -3.02 -15.43
CA GLU A 278 19.67 -2.35 -16.74
C GLU A 278 18.62 -2.82 -17.76
N SER A 279 18.33 -4.13 -17.78
CA SER A 279 17.40 -4.72 -18.75
C SER A 279 15.95 -4.32 -18.47
N HIS A 280 15.55 -4.25 -17.20
CA HIS A 280 14.18 -3.87 -16.83
C HIS A 280 13.88 -2.39 -17.06
N SER A 281 14.80 -1.48 -16.70
CA SER A 281 14.61 -0.04 -16.91
C SER A 281 14.47 0.28 -18.40
N THR A 282 15.31 -0.35 -19.22
CA THR A 282 15.27 -0.21 -20.68
C THR A 282 13.98 -0.80 -21.25
N ALA A 283 13.60 -2.02 -20.84
CA ALA A 283 12.36 -2.65 -21.27
C ALA A 283 11.13 -1.79 -20.91
N PHE A 284 11.08 -1.27 -19.68
CA PHE A 284 9.98 -0.41 -19.21
C PHE A 284 9.75 0.78 -20.13
N PHE A 285 10.78 1.61 -20.38
CA PHE A 285 10.61 2.80 -21.20
C PHE A 285 10.32 2.46 -22.66
N ILE A 286 10.90 1.37 -23.19
CA ILE A 286 10.70 1.00 -24.59
C ILE A 286 9.32 0.39 -24.85
N GLU A 287 8.80 -0.43 -23.93
CA GLU A 287 7.43 -0.97 -24.02
C GLU A 287 6.40 0.15 -24.05
N TYR A 288 6.52 1.14 -23.15
CA TYR A 288 5.63 2.29 -23.15
C TYR A 288 5.86 3.24 -24.33
N ALA A 289 7.11 3.38 -24.79
CA ALA A 289 7.43 4.14 -26.00
C ALA A 289 6.74 3.55 -27.24
N ALA A 290 6.71 2.22 -27.38
CA ALA A 290 6.03 1.55 -28.48
C ALA A 290 4.52 1.85 -28.50
N MET A 291 3.88 1.98 -27.33
CA MET A 291 2.48 2.39 -27.21
C MET A 291 2.26 3.87 -27.54
N ALA A 292 3.31 4.69 -27.48
CA ALA A 292 3.30 6.12 -27.78
C ALA A 292 3.92 6.48 -29.16
N ARG A 293 4.18 5.48 -30.01
CA ARG A 293 4.70 5.65 -31.38
C ARG A 293 3.76 6.52 -32.25
N VAL A 294 4.36 7.35 -33.11
CA VAL A 294 3.69 8.22 -34.09
C VAL A 294 3.95 7.75 -35.51
#